data_AF-A0A7C2VN93-F1
#
_entry.id   AF-A0A7C2VN93-F1
#
_cell.length_a   1.000
_cell.length_b   1.000
_cell.length_c   1.000
_cell.angle_alpha   90.00
_cell.angle_beta   90.00
_cell.angle_gamma   90.00
#
_symmetry.space_group_name_H-M   'P 1'
#
loop_
_entity.id
_entity.type
_entity.pdbx_description
1 polymer ?
#
loop_
_entity_poly.entity_id
_entity_poly.type
_entity_poly.pdbx_seq_one_letter_code
_entity_poly.pdbx_strand_id
1 'polypeptide(L)'
;MEWRSDEVVPIHAYACFSVSETGEFHQVLIYDYYDPEGYYASLEGNLDEYAKEVEKLWLNMQGFLDEERNEVNGQPVYPEVVFTDIEFRGQDEYPYIMWVITFRGDLKPGMNVYSTWTEEEELEYDCEALWVFPDGTEIADVKTLM
;
A
#
# COMPACT_ATOMS: atom_id res chain seq x y z
N MET A 1 31.78 -1.38 -1.56
CA MET A 1 30.76 -0.72 -2.37
C MET A 1 29.67 -0.34 -1.40
N GLU A 2 29.32 0.95 -1.33
CA GLU A 2 28.32 1.46 -0.39
C GLU A 2 27.01 1.52 -1.18
N TRP A 3 26.11 0.57 -0.95
CA TRP A 3 24.83 0.49 -1.64
C TRP A 3 23.90 1.55 -1.06
N ARG A 4 23.35 2.43 -1.90
CA ARG A 4 22.53 3.57 -1.47
C ARG A 4 21.12 3.44 -2.02
N SER A 5 20.12 3.54 -1.15
CA SER A 5 18.71 3.58 -1.55
C SER A 5 18.37 4.79 -2.43
N ASP A 6 19.22 5.80 -2.49
CA ASP A 6 19.01 7.05 -3.22
C ASP A 6 18.94 6.87 -4.76
N GLU A 7 19.37 5.71 -5.27
CA GLU A 7 19.33 5.38 -6.71
C GLU A 7 18.16 4.46 -7.09
N VAL A 8 17.34 4.06 -6.12
CA VAL A 8 16.13 3.27 -6.35
C VAL A 8 15.05 4.19 -6.89
N VAL A 9 14.52 3.87 -8.06
CA VAL A 9 13.51 4.69 -8.76
C VAL A 9 12.16 3.99 -8.77
N PRO A 10 11.08 4.59 -8.24
CA PRO A 10 9.74 4.01 -8.36
C PRO A 10 9.29 3.99 -9.83
N ILE A 11 8.74 2.86 -10.28
CA ILE A 11 8.27 2.66 -11.65
C ILE A 11 6.74 2.66 -11.71
N HIS A 12 6.10 2.08 -10.70
CA HIS A 12 4.67 1.84 -10.69
C HIS A 12 4.17 1.55 -9.28
N ALA A 13 2.94 1.96 -8.97
CA ALA A 13 2.25 1.58 -7.75
C ALA A 13 0.92 0.89 -8.05
N TYR A 14 0.64 -0.20 -7.36
CA TYR A 14 -0.59 -0.96 -7.49
C TYR A 14 -1.23 -1.21 -6.12
N ALA A 15 -2.50 -0.86 -6.00
CA ALA A 15 -3.31 -1.21 -4.84
C ALA A 15 -4.44 -2.15 -5.23
N CYS A 16 -4.65 -3.20 -4.43
CA CYS A 16 -5.83 -4.05 -4.51
C CYS A 16 -6.56 -4.05 -3.17
N PHE A 17 -7.77 -3.51 -3.16
CA PHE A 17 -8.67 -3.54 -2.03
C PHE A 17 -9.67 -4.69 -2.18
N SER A 18 -9.88 -5.43 -1.10
CA SER A 18 -10.95 -6.41 -0.95
C SER A 18 -11.77 -6.03 0.27
N VAL A 19 -13.06 -5.76 0.06
CA VAL A 19 -14.00 -5.42 1.12
C VAL A 19 -14.84 -6.66 1.44
N SER A 20 -14.94 -7.01 2.72
CA SER A 20 -15.77 -8.12 3.19
C SER A 20 -17.19 -7.66 3.54
N GLU A 21 -18.13 -8.60 3.59
CA GLU A 21 -19.50 -8.33 4.05
C GLU A 21 -19.57 -7.86 5.51
N THR A 22 -18.56 -8.21 6.32
CA THR A 22 -18.44 -7.86 7.74
C THR A 22 -17.82 -6.48 7.97
N GLY A 23 -17.45 -5.77 6.90
CA GLY A 23 -16.86 -4.44 6.93
C GLY A 23 -15.35 -4.42 7.14
N GLU A 24 -14.66 -5.54 6.92
CA GLU A 24 -13.20 -5.59 6.90
C GLU A 24 -12.70 -5.17 5.52
N PHE A 25 -11.70 -4.30 5.52
CA PHE A 25 -11.01 -3.83 4.33
C PHE A 25 -9.62 -4.44 4.36
N HIS A 26 -9.26 -5.15 3.29
CA HIS A 26 -7.95 -5.74 3.10
C HIS A 26 -7.32 -5.12 1.86
N GLN A 27 -6.17 -4.50 2.03
CA GLN A 27 -5.43 -3.88 0.95
C GLN A 27 -4.09 -4.61 0.77
N VAL A 28 -3.77 -4.96 -0.46
CA VAL A 28 -2.39 -5.28 -0.87
C VAL A 28 -1.89 -4.08 -1.67
N LEU A 29 -0.84 -3.43 -1.18
CA LEU A 29 -0.19 -2.30 -1.81
C LEU A 29 1.20 -2.73 -2.27
N ILE A 30 1.51 -2.49 -3.53
CA ILE A 30 2.78 -2.88 -4.15
C ILE A 30 3.38 -1.66 -4.83
N TYR A 31 4.64 -1.39 -4.52
CA TYR A 31 5.44 -0.42 -5.26
C TYR A 31 6.54 -1.19 -5.99
N ASP A 32 6.58 -1.04 -7.31
CA ASP A 32 7.61 -1.59 -8.17
C ASP A 32 8.72 -0.56 -8.36
N TYR A 33 9.97 -1.00 -8.28
CA TYR A 33 11.15 -0.15 -8.37
C TYR A 33 12.14 -0.65 -9.43
N TYR A 34 12.97 0.28 -9.91
CA TYR A 34 14.19 -0.01 -10.64
C TYR A 34 15.38 0.26 -9.72
N ASP A 35 16.16 -0.76 -9.44
CA ASP A 35 17.31 -0.74 -8.52
C ASP A 35 18.56 -1.23 -9.26
N PRO A 36 19.18 -0.40 -10.12
CA PRO A 36 20.30 -0.83 -10.97
C PRO A 36 21.56 -1.19 -10.17
N GLU A 37 21.69 -0.65 -8.95
CA GLU A 37 22.80 -0.96 -8.05
C GLU A 37 22.47 -2.13 -7.13
N GLY A 38 21.26 -2.71 -7.16
CA GLY A 38 20.90 -3.90 -6.41
C GLY A 38 20.98 -3.69 -4.89
N TYR A 39 20.60 -2.52 -4.39
CA TYR A 39 20.49 -2.25 -2.95
C TYR A 39 19.65 -3.32 -2.25
N TYR A 40 18.43 -3.60 -2.72
CA TYR A 40 17.55 -4.59 -2.08
C TYR A 40 18.08 -6.01 -2.24
N ALA A 41 18.62 -6.36 -3.42
CA ALA A 41 19.21 -7.67 -3.67
C ALA A 41 20.43 -7.93 -2.75
N SER A 42 21.18 -6.88 -2.40
CA SER A 42 22.32 -7.00 -1.48
C SER A 42 21.91 -7.44 -0.07
N LEU A 43 20.64 -7.25 0.32
CA LEU A 43 20.12 -7.61 1.65
C LEU A 43 19.82 -9.11 1.79
N GLU A 44 19.59 -9.85 0.69
CA GLU A 44 19.22 -11.28 0.73
C GLU A 44 20.26 -12.14 1.46
N GLY A 45 21.54 -11.74 1.41
CA GLY A 45 22.64 -12.44 2.07
C GLY A 45 22.74 -12.19 3.58
N ASN A 46 21.96 -11.26 4.14
CA ASN A 46 22.06 -10.82 5.52
C ASN A 46 20.69 -10.58 6.16
N LEU A 47 20.16 -11.62 6.81
CA LEU A 47 18.84 -11.61 7.44
C LEU A 47 18.65 -10.48 8.46
N ASP A 48 19.70 -10.06 9.17
CA ASP A 48 19.61 -8.98 10.15
C ASP A 48 19.48 -7.59 9.49
N GLU A 49 20.11 -7.39 8.33
CA GLU A 49 19.96 -6.15 7.55
C GLU A 49 18.63 -6.12 6.81
N TYR A 50 18.22 -7.26 6.23
CA TYR A 50 16.91 -7.41 5.62
C TYR A 50 15.78 -7.10 6.60
N ALA A 51 15.81 -7.68 7.80
CA ALA A 51 14.78 -7.45 8.81
C ALA A 51 14.68 -5.98 9.25
N LYS A 52 15.82 -5.28 9.36
CA LYS A 52 15.83 -3.85 9.67
C LYS A 52 15.24 -3.01 8.55
N GLU A 53 15.51 -3.35 7.29
CA GLU A 53 14.94 -2.61 6.16
C GLU A 53 13.43 -2.84 6.07
N VAL A 54 12.96 -4.08 6.25
CA VAL A 54 11.52 -4.38 6.33
C VAL A 54 10.85 -3.63 7.49
N GLU A 55 11.46 -3.58 8.67
CA GLU A 55 10.94 -2.83 9.82
C GLU A 55 10.85 -1.33 9.51
N LYS A 56 11.88 -0.76 8.89
CA LYS A 56 11.89 0.65 8.46
C LYS A 56 10.78 0.92 7.43
N LEU A 57 10.61 0.06 6.44
CA LEU A 57 9.55 0.18 5.42
C LEU A 57 8.15 0.05 6.02
N TRP A 58 7.98 -0.83 7.01
CA TRP A 58 6.75 -0.96 7.79
C TRP A 58 6.45 0.34 8.56
N LEU A 59 7.44 0.86 9.31
CA LEU A 59 7.30 2.07 10.12
C LEU A 59 6.96 3.30 9.26
N ASN A 60 7.62 3.44 8.11
CA ASN A 60 7.36 4.54 7.20
C ASN A 60 5.93 4.47 6.64
N MET A 61 5.50 3.31 6.16
CA MET A 61 4.15 3.14 5.62
C MET A 61 3.08 3.38 6.69
N GLN A 62 3.27 2.85 7.90
CA GLN A 62 2.35 3.13 9.01
C GLN A 62 2.29 4.62 9.33
N GLY A 63 3.44 5.32 9.31
CA GLY A 63 3.49 6.77 9.50
C GLY A 63 2.65 7.53 8.47
N PHE A 64 2.74 7.17 7.18
CA PHE A 64 1.89 7.77 6.15
C PHE A 64 0.40 7.51 6.42
N LEU A 65 0.02 6.26 6.73
CA LEU A 65 -1.37 5.90 7.05
C LEU A 65 -1.91 6.63 8.29
N ASP A 66 -1.07 6.90 9.28
CA ASP A 66 -1.44 7.63 10.50
C ASP A 66 -1.69 9.13 10.24
N GLU A 67 -1.09 9.69 9.18
CA GLU A 67 -1.31 11.07 8.73
C GLU A 67 -2.57 11.21 7.88
N GLU A 68 -2.98 10.14 7.19
CA GLU A 68 -4.22 10.12 6.41
C GLU A 68 -5.47 10.19 7.30
N ARG A 69 -6.52 10.82 6.77
CA ARG A 69 -7.86 10.69 7.34
C ARG A 69 -8.63 9.65 6.54
N ASN A 70 -9.01 8.56 7.18
CA ASN A 70 -9.84 7.52 6.60
C ASN A 70 -11.19 7.43 7.30
N GLU A 71 -12.28 7.33 6.55
CA GLU A 71 -13.63 7.22 7.08
C GLU A 71 -14.51 6.21 6.35
N VAL A 72 -15.30 5.47 7.12
CA VAL A 72 -16.41 4.65 6.61
C VAL A 72 -17.70 5.18 7.21
N ASN A 73 -18.64 5.58 6.36
CA ASN A 73 -19.91 6.20 6.75
C ASN A 73 -19.75 7.44 7.65
N GLY A 74 -18.65 8.19 7.47
CA GLY A 74 -18.31 9.36 8.27
C GLY A 74 -17.82 9.02 9.69
N GLN A 75 -17.52 7.75 9.98
CA GLN A 75 -16.81 7.35 11.20
C GLN A 75 -15.34 7.12 10.87
N PRO A 76 -14.40 7.60 11.71
CA PRO A 76 -12.98 7.42 11.48
C PRO A 76 -12.61 5.94 11.59
N VAL A 77 -11.73 5.51 10.70
CA VAL A 77 -11.09 4.19 10.71
C VAL A 77 -9.59 4.36 10.58
N TYR A 78 -8.83 3.39 11.07
CA TYR A 78 -7.37 3.48 11.19
C TYR A 78 -6.75 2.28 10.47
N PRO A 79 -6.24 2.46 9.24
CA PRO A 79 -5.47 1.45 8.52
C PRO A 79 -4.22 1.04 9.29
N GLU A 80 -4.01 -0.27 9.40
CA GLU A 80 -2.83 -0.85 10.04
C GLU A 80 -2.08 -1.75 9.06
N VAL A 81 -0.76 -1.55 8.95
CA VAL A 81 0.12 -2.45 8.20
C VAL A 81 0.27 -3.75 9.01
N VAL A 82 -0.20 -4.87 8.48
CA VAL A 82 -0.12 -6.19 9.13
C VAL A 82 0.97 -7.08 8.57
N PHE A 83 1.52 -6.73 7.40
CA PHE A 83 2.63 -7.43 6.76
C PHE A 83 3.37 -6.50 5.81
N THR A 84 4.69 -6.67 5.73
CA THR A 84 5.56 -5.98 4.77
C THR A 84 6.62 -6.95 4.29
N ASP A 85 6.95 -6.90 3.00
CA ASP A 85 8.04 -7.70 2.44
C ASP A 85 8.68 -7.03 1.23
N ILE A 86 9.89 -7.48 0.89
CA ILE A 86 10.64 -7.07 -0.29
C ILE A 86 10.84 -8.32 -1.16
N GLU A 87 10.44 -8.23 -2.41
CA GLU A 87 10.49 -9.35 -3.35
C GLU A 87 10.90 -8.83 -4.73
N PHE A 88 11.05 -9.71 -5.72
CA PHE A 88 11.58 -9.32 -7.03
C PHE A 88 10.69 -9.79 -8.18
N ARG A 89 10.61 -9.00 -9.25
CA ARG A 89 9.94 -9.35 -10.52
C ARG A 89 10.77 -10.31 -11.38
N GLY A 90 11.40 -11.30 -10.74
CA GLY A 90 12.24 -12.32 -11.38
C GLY A 90 13.63 -11.85 -11.80
N GLN A 91 14.00 -10.60 -11.53
CA GLN A 91 15.32 -9.99 -11.75
C GLN A 91 15.65 -9.09 -10.57
N ASP A 92 16.90 -9.13 -10.11
CA ASP A 92 17.39 -8.42 -8.92
C ASP A 92 17.27 -6.89 -9.06
N GLU A 93 17.36 -6.37 -10.29
CA GLU A 93 17.22 -4.94 -10.59
C GLU A 93 15.78 -4.43 -10.55
N TYR A 94 14.79 -5.33 -10.39
CA TYR A 94 13.36 -5.00 -10.35
C TYR A 94 12.70 -5.50 -9.07
N PRO A 95 13.08 -4.95 -7.89
CA PRO A 95 12.41 -5.24 -6.65
C PRO A 95 11.00 -4.63 -6.64
N TYR A 96 10.15 -5.22 -5.82
CA TYR A 96 8.90 -4.62 -5.39
C TYR A 96 8.77 -4.74 -3.88
N ILE A 97 8.18 -3.72 -3.27
CA ILE A 97 7.85 -3.71 -1.85
C ILE A 97 6.36 -3.93 -1.75
N MET A 98 5.96 -4.89 -0.91
CA MET A 98 4.56 -5.21 -0.66
C MET A 98 4.20 -4.85 0.77
N TRP A 99 3.05 -4.21 0.95
CA TRP A 99 2.39 -4.04 2.24
C TRP A 99 1.01 -4.70 2.20
N VAL A 100 0.64 -5.39 3.27
CA VAL A 100 -0.75 -5.77 3.54
C VAL A 100 -1.28 -4.86 4.63
N ILE A 101 -2.34 -4.14 4.32
CA ILE A 101 -2.97 -3.15 5.20
C ILE A 101 -4.39 -3.59 5.47
N THR A 102 -4.83 -3.47 6.72
CA THR A 102 -6.20 -3.80 7.10
C THR A 102 -6.82 -2.77 8.01
N PHE A 103 -8.13 -2.61 7.91
CA PHE A 103 -8.93 -1.91 8.91
C PHE A 103 -10.37 -2.43 8.86
N ARG A 104 -11.17 -2.00 9.83
CA ARG A 104 -12.59 -2.33 9.89
C ARG A 104 -13.43 -1.07 9.96
N GLY A 105 -14.41 -0.98 9.08
CA GLY A 105 -15.46 0.03 9.12
C GLY A 105 -16.83 -0.57 9.42
N ASP A 106 -17.70 0.24 10.02
CA ASP A 106 -19.08 -0.16 10.28
C ASP A 106 -19.93 0.04 9.03
N LEU A 107 -20.19 -1.05 8.31
CA LEU A 107 -21.13 -1.07 7.20
C LEU A 107 -22.58 -1.11 7.70
N LYS A 108 -23.47 -0.47 6.96
CA LYS A 108 -24.92 -0.47 7.22
C LYS A 108 -25.70 -1.01 6.01
N PRO A 109 -26.93 -1.49 6.20
CA PRO A 109 -27.79 -1.86 5.09
C PRO A 109 -27.99 -0.69 4.11
N GLY A 110 -27.83 -0.96 2.81
CA GLY A 110 -28.01 0.03 1.74
C GLY A 110 -26.73 0.79 1.40
N MET A 111 -26.84 2.12 1.29
CA MET A 111 -25.74 2.97 0.84
C MET A 111 -24.63 3.08 1.89
N ASN A 112 -23.40 2.79 1.48
CA ASN A 112 -22.19 2.99 2.27
C ASN A 112 -21.23 3.91 1.52
N VAL A 113 -20.42 4.66 2.27
CA VAL A 113 -19.41 5.58 1.71
C VAL A 113 -18.09 5.31 2.40
N TYR A 114 -17.03 5.12 1.63
CA TYR A 114 -15.65 5.20 2.09
C TYR A 114 -15.03 6.48 1.53
N SER A 115 -14.34 7.22 2.39
CA SER A 115 -13.65 8.45 2.04
C SER A 115 -12.24 8.41 2.62
N THR A 116 -11.27 8.82 1.82
CA THR A 116 -9.90 9.08 2.27
C THR A 116 -9.51 10.51 1.90
N TRP A 117 -8.69 11.12 2.75
CA TRP A 117 -8.01 12.39 2.49
C TRP A 117 -6.53 12.18 2.76
N THR A 118 -5.74 12.37 1.71
CA THR A 118 -4.28 12.26 1.71
C THR A 118 -3.68 13.62 1.36
N GLU A 119 -2.39 13.81 1.61
CA GLU A 119 -1.69 14.96 1.06
C GLU A 119 -1.66 14.88 -0.48
N GLU A 120 -1.63 16.04 -1.13
CA GLU A 120 -1.48 16.13 -2.59
C GLU A 120 -0.02 15.83 -2.95
N GLU A 121 0.19 14.85 -3.81
CA GLU A 121 1.52 14.45 -4.27
C GLU A 121 1.54 14.39 -5.80
N GLU A 122 2.60 14.94 -6.41
CA GLU A 122 2.88 14.73 -7.82
C GLU A 122 3.63 13.42 -8.00
N LEU A 123 2.98 12.42 -8.59
CA LEU A 123 3.61 11.14 -8.89
C LEU A 123 4.41 11.23 -10.19
N GLU A 124 5.67 10.82 -10.15
CA GLU A 124 6.53 10.70 -11.34
C GLU A 124 6.31 9.37 -12.10
N TYR A 125 5.33 8.57 -11.67
CA TYR A 125 5.03 7.22 -12.15
C TYR A 125 3.52 6.96 -12.16
N ASP A 126 3.10 5.95 -12.93
CA ASP A 126 1.69 5.55 -13.01
C ASP A 126 1.26 4.77 -11.75
N CYS A 127 0.00 4.94 -11.36
CA CYS A 127 -0.61 4.18 -10.26
C CYS A 127 -1.99 3.63 -10.64
N GLU A 128 -2.30 2.44 -10.14
CA GLU A 128 -3.60 1.79 -10.33
C GLU A 128 -4.18 1.31 -9.01
N ALA A 129 -5.50 1.41 -8.87
CA ALA A 129 -6.22 0.87 -7.72
C ALA A 129 -7.40 0.01 -8.18
N LEU A 130 -7.37 -1.27 -7.80
CA LEU A 130 -8.47 -2.21 -7.96
C LEU A 130 -9.27 -2.29 -6.67
N TRP A 131 -10.60 -2.27 -6.80
CA TRP A 131 -11.52 -2.52 -5.69
C TRP A 131 -12.38 -3.74 -5.99
N VAL A 132 -12.39 -4.68 -5.04
CA VAL A 132 -13.22 -5.88 -5.05
C VAL A 132 -14.20 -5.77 -3.89
N PHE A 133 -15.49 -5.83 -4.22
CA PHE A 133 -16.58 -5.70 -3.24
C PHE A 133 -17.35 -7.01 -3.10
N PRO A 134 -18.10 -7.20 -2.00
CA PRO A 134 -18.97 -8.35 -1.84
C PRO A 134 -19.99 -8.50 -2.96
N ASP A 135 -20.45 -9.72 -3.19
CA ASP A 135 -21.48 -10.01 -4.20
C ASP A 135 -22.74 -9.18 -3.96
N GLY A 136 -23.37 -8.72 -5.05
CA GLY A 136 -24.51 -7.82 -5.00
C GLY A 136 -24.20 -6.37 -4.65
N THR A 137 -22.93 -5.98 -4.51
CA THR A 137 -22.55 -4.56 -4.37
C THR A 137 -22.69 -3.82 -5.70
N GLU A 138 -23.34 -2.66 -5.68
CA GLU A 138 -23.42 -1.75 -6.82
C GLU A 138 -22.62 -0.49 -6.52
N ILE A 139 -21.72 -0.11 -7.43
CA ILE A 139 -20.96 1.14 -7.32
C ILE A 139 -21.82 2.28 -7.81
N ALA A 140 -22.38 3.03 -6.86
CA ALA A 140 -23.29 4.12 -7.17
C ALA A 140 -22.58 5.37 -7.68
N ASP A 141 -21.37 5.67 -7.18
CA ASP A 141 -20.61 6.87 -7.51
C ASP A 141 -19.14 6.71 -7.13
N VAL A 142 -18.25 7.38 -7.86
CA VAL A 142 -16.81 7.47 -7.54
C VAL A 142 -16.39 8.92 -7.78
N LYS A 143 -15.82 9.54 -6.74
CA LYS A 143 -15.32 10.92 -6.82
C LYS A 143 -13.86 10.96 -6.42
N THR A 144 -13.05 11.51 -7.31
CA THR A 144 -11.68 11.91 -7.02
C THR A 144 -11.67 13.42 -7.12
N LEU A 145 -11.41 14.10 -6.00
CA LEU A 145 -11.18 15.54 -6.02
C LEU A 145 -9.71 15.72 -6.39
N MET A 146 -9.47 16.16 -7.63
CA MET A 146 -8.21 16.80 -8.00
C MET A 146 -8.22 18.23 -7.46
#